data_AF-A0A7K3TEH3-F1
#
_entry.id   AF-A0A7K3TEH3-F1
#
_cell.length_a   1.000
_cell.length_b   1.000
_cell.length_c   1.000
_cell.angle_alpha   90.00
_cell.angle_beta   90.00
_cell.angle_gamma   90.00
#
_symmetry.space_group_name_H-M   'P 1'
#
loop_
_entity.id
_entity.type
_entity.pdbx_description
1 polymer ?
#
loop_
_entity_poly.entity_id
_entity_poly.type
_entity_poly.pdbx_seq_one_letter_code
_entity_poly.pdbx_strand_id
1 'polypeptide(L)' 'MQSATVNRIEYAQEFQDSCMERYADGASPVKMFREAGLGPEIIGYKRIERCIARWKAARAKAQDEQEAAEA' A
#
# COMPACT_ATOMS: atom_id res chain seq x y z
N MET A 1 -4.31 15.54 -7.93
CA MET A 1 -3.87 16.36 -6.78
C MET A 1 -3.42 15.39 -5.69
N GLN A 2 -2.11 15.28 -5.41
CA GLN A 2 -1.61 14.55 -4.24
C GLN A 2 -1.49 15.53 -3.07
N SER A 3 -2.37 15.40 -2.07
CA SER A 3 -2.48 16.35 -0.96
C SER A 3 -2.04 15.67 0.33
N ALA A 4 -0.74 15.70 0.64
CA ALA A 4 -0.25 15.27 1.95
C ALA A 4 -0.64 16.33 2.99
N THR A 5 -1.71 16.11 3.74
CA THR A 5 -2.02 16.92 4.92
C THR A 5 -1.25 16.37 6.12
N VAL A 6 -0.94 17.19 7.13
CA VAL A 6 -0.15 16.79 8.32
C VAL A 6 -0.66 15.49 8.99
N ASN A 7 -1.95 15.18 8.85
CA ASN A 7 -2.58 13.99 9.41
C ASN A 7 -2.85 12.86 8.39
N ARG A 8 -2.67 13.10 7.09
CA ARG A 8 -3.06 12.17 6.01
C ARG A 8 -1.97 12.13 4.93
N ILE A 9 -1.25 11.01 4.90
CA ILE A 9 -0.31 10.68 3.82
C ILE A 9 -1.10 9.95 2.74
N GLU A 10 -1.11 10.50 1.53
CA GLU A 10 -1.65 9.82 0.36
C GLU A 10 -0.49 9.28 -0.47
N TYR A 11 -0.57 8.01 -0.84
CA TYR A 11 0.41 7.35 -1.69
C TYR A 11 -0.09 7.37 -3.12
N ALA A 12 0.80 7.66 -4.07
CA ALA A 12 0.49 7.53 -5.50
C ALA A 12 -0.01 6.11 -5.79
N GLN A 13 -1.04 5.96 -6.63
CA GLN A 13 -1.60 4.64 -6.97
C GLN A 13 -0.52 3.72 -7.55
N GLU A 14 0.32 4.25 -8.45
CA GLU A 14 1.46 3.54 -9.04
C GLU A 14 2.42 2.95 -7.99
N PHE A 15 2.64 3.68 -6.88
CA PHE A 15 3.47 3.18 -5.78
C PHE A 15 2.76 2.08 -4.99
N GLN A 16 1.44 2.19 -4.78
CA GLN A 16 0.65 1.17 -4.10
C GLN A 16 0.65 -0.13 -4.92
N ASP A 17 0.43 -0.04 -6.23
CA ASP A 17 0.42 -1.19 -7.13
C ASP A 17 1.78 -1.87 -7.18
N SER A 18 2.86 -1.10 -7.40
CA SER A 18 4.23 -1.64 -7.41
C SER A 18 4.63 -2.26 -6.07
N CYS A 19 4.25 -1.64 -4.94
CA CYS A 19 4.47 -2.24 -3.63
C CYS A 19 3.70 -3.55 -3.46
N MET A 20 2.42 -3.57 -3.84
CA MET A 20 1.56 -4.74 -3.64
C MET A 20 1.90 -5.90 -4.59
N GLU A 21 2.43 -5.62 -5.78
CA GLU A 21 3.00 -6.61 -6.70
C GLU A 21 4.25 -7.27 -6.11
N ARG A 22 5.26 -6.47 -5.76
CA ARG A 22 6.48 -7.00 -5.13
C ARG A 22 6.21 -7.68 -3.79
N TYR A 23 5.21 -7.21 -3.05
CA TYR A 23 4.80 -7.85 -1.79
C TYR A 23 4.19 -9.23 -2.04
N ALA A 24 3.49 -9.44 -3.16
CA ALA A 24 3.02 -10.76 -3.58
C ALA A 24 4.19 -11.70 -3.93
N ASP A 25 5.29 -11.15 -4.47
CA ASP A 25 6.55 -11.89 -4.69
C ASP A 25 7.37 -12.14 -3.40
N GLY A 26 6.85 -11.74 -2.24
CA GLY A 26 7.49 -11.97 -0.93
C GLY A 26 8.53 -10.92 -0.54
N ALA A 27 8.62 -9.81 -1.26
CA ALA A 27 9.54 -8.74 -0.89
C ALA A 27 9.09 -7.99 0.38
N SER A 28 10.06 -7.51 1.15
CA SER A 28 9.80 -6.83 2.42
C SER A 28 9.26 -5.42 2.19
N PRO A 29 8.08 -5.07 2.76
CA PRO A 29 7.49 -3.74 2.58
C PRO A 29 8.37 -2.65 3.18
N VAL A 30 9.12 -2.92 4.25
CA VAL A 30 10.05 -1.95 4.85
C VAL A 30 11.15 -1.55 3.87
N LYS A 31 11.65 -2.49 3.05
CA LYS A 31 12.67 -2.19 2.03
C LYS A 31 12.12 -1.29 0.93
N MET A 32 10.95 -1.61 0.39
CA MET A 32 10.29 -0.81 -0.66
C MET A 32 10.05 0.63 -0.20
N PHE A 33 9.57 0.79 1.02
CA PHE A 33 9.32 2.11 1.62
C PHE A 33 10.63 2.87 1.86
N ARG A 34 11.73 2.21 2.26
CA ARG A 34 13.05 2.84 2.34
C ARG A 34 13.59 3.27 0.98
N GLU A 35 13.46 2.43 -0.05
CA GLU A 35 13.87 2.75 -1.42
C GLU A 35 13.12 3.97 -1.97
N ALA A 36 11.86 4.14 -1.59
CA ALA A 36 11.04 5.30 -1.92
C ALA A 36 11.29 6.54 -1.03
N GLY A 37 12.24 6.49 -0.11
CA GLY A 37 12.52 7.57 0.84
C GLY A 37 11.47 7.75 1.94
N LEU A 38 10.52 6.83 2.06
CA LEU A 38 9.44 6.79 3.07
C LEU A 38 9.71 5.70 4.11
N GLY A 39 10.97 5.58 4.52
CA GLY A 39 11.43 4.54 5.44
C GLY A 39 10.70 4.58 6.79
N PRO A 40 10.86 3.52 7.61
CA PRO A 40 10.28 3.47 8.94
C PRO A 40 10.80 4.59 9.84
N GLU A 41 11.96 5.17 9.56
CA GLU A 41 12.49 6.37 10.21
C GLU A 41 11.64 7.64 10.00
N ILE A 42 10.89 7.72 8.89
CA ILE A 42 10.03 8.88 8.57
C ILE A 42 8.59 8.61 8.96
N ILE A 43 8.02 7.48 8.54
CA ILE A 43 6.60 7.20 8.73
C ILE A 43 6.30 6.23 9.89
N GLY A 44 7.31 5.50 10.37
CA GLY A 44 7.16 4.50 11.42
C GLY A 44 6.79 3.11 10.91
N TYR A 45 7.40 2.08 11.51
CA TYR A 45 7.13 0.67 11.20
C TYR A 45 5.64 0.31 11.25
N LYS A 46 4.92 0.73 12.30
CA LYS A 46 3.48 0.48 12.45
C LYS A 46 2.61 1.15 11.39
N ARG A 47 3.07 2.23 10.75
CA ARG A 47 2.35 2.81 9.62
C ARG A 47 2.54 1.97 8.36
N ILE A 48 3.75 1.48 8.10
CA ILE A 48 4.03 0.58 6.96
C ILE A 48 3.15 -0.67 7.05
N GLU A 49 3.12 -1.34 8.21
CA GLU A 49 2.30 -2.54 8.41
C GLU A 49 0.81 -2.27 8.15
N ARG A 50 0.28 -1.16 8.70
CA ARG A 50 -1.13 -0.79 8.49
C ARG A 50 -1.44 -0.42 7.04
N CYS A 51 -0.52 0.21 6.31
CA CYS A 51 -0.72 0.52 4.89
C CYS A 51 -0.87 -0.76 4.07
N ILE A 52 0.03 -1.72 4.25
CA ILE A 52 -0.03 -3.01 3.57
C ILE A 52 -1.32 -3.77 3.91
N ALA A 53 -1.68 -3.83 5.20
CA ALA A 53 -2.94 -4.47 5.63
C ALA A 53 -4.17 -3.82 4.97
N ARG A 54 -4.20 -2.48 4.90
CA ARG A 54 -5.29 -1.74 4.26
C ARG A 54 -5.36 -2.00 2.75
N TRP A 55 -4.23 -1.98 2.05
CA TRP A 55 -4.18 -2.24 0.61
C TRP A 55 -4.56 -3.68 0.27
N LYS A 56 -4.13 -4.64 1.09
CA LYS A 56 -4.55 -6.03 0.97
C LYS A 56 -6.08 -6.18 1.11
N ALA A 57 -6.68 -5.55 2.12
CA ALA A 57 -8.13 -5.56 2.31
C ALA A 57 -8.88 -4.88 1.15
N ALA A 58 -8.34 -3.76 0.63
CA ALA A 58 -8.93 -3.07 -0.51
C ALA A 58 -8.90 -3.92 -1.79
N ARG A 59 -7.78 -4.61 -2.09
CA ARG A 59 -7.68 -5.55 -3.21
C ARG A 59 -8.61 -6.75 -3.04
N ALA A 60 -8.70 -7.33 -1.84
CA ALA A 60 -9.61 -8.44 -1.57
C ALA A 60 -11.08 -8.05 -1.84
N LYS A 61 -11.49 -6.85 -1.40
CA LYS A 61 -12.83 -6.32 -1.68
C LYS A 61 -13.07 -6.11 -3.18
N ALA A 62 -12.06 -5.59 -3.90
CA ALA A 62 -12.16 -5.39 -5.34
C ALA A 62 -12.30 -6.72 -6.11
N GLN A 63 -11.63 -7.78 -5.67
CA GLN A 63 -11.76 -9.11 -6.26
C GLN A 63 -13.16 -9.71 -6.02
N ASP A 64 -13.70 -9.55 -4.80
CA ASP A 64 -15.05 -10.00 -4.45
C ASP A 64 -16.15 -9.29 -5.29
N GLU A 65 -16.00 -7.97 -5.49
CA GLU A 65 -16.89 -7.19 -6.37
C GLU A 65 -16.77 -7.55 -7.85
N GLN A 66 -15.57 -7.95 -8.32
CA GLN A 66 -15.38 -8.43 -9.70
C GLN A 66 -16.06 -9.79 -9.90
N GLU A 67 -15.92 -10.72 -8.96
CA GLU A 67 -16.53 -12.05 -9.03
C GLU A 67 -18.07 -11.99 -8.92
N ALA A 68 -18.60 -11.09 -8.11
CA ALA A 68 -20.04 -10.84 -8.02
C ALA A 68 -20.64 -10.13 -9.25
N ALA A 69 -19.82 -9.46 -10.07
CA ALA A 69 -20.25 -8.80 -11.30
C ALA A 69 -20.18 -9.73 -12.54
N GLU A 70 -19.38 -10.79 -12.48
CA GLU A 70 -19.31 -11.84 -13.51
C GLU A 70 -20.28 -13.03 -13.24
N ALA A 71 -20.93 -13.09 -12.08
CA ALA A 71 -21.92 -14.12 -11.69
C ALA A 71 -23.37 -13.69 -11.96
#